data_AF-A0A662Q5F8-F1
#
_entry.id   AF-A0A662Q5F8-F1
#
_cell.length_a   1.000
_cell.length_b   1.000
_cell.length_c   1.000
_cell.angle_alpha   90.00
_cell.angle_beta   90.00
_cell.angle_gamma   90.00
#
_symmetry.space_group_name_H-M   'P 1'
#
loop_
_entity.id
_entity.type
_entity.pdbx_description
1 polymer ?
#
loop_
_entity_poly.entity_id
_entity_poly.type
_entity_poly.pdbx_seq_one_letter_code
_entity_poly.pdbx_strand_id
1 'polypeptide(L)'
;MGSKKVKGIVMLPDMKKKPKPANPERFKSAVAEALKKIEESDITSPGKGGLSVYGTAVLVNVINELGAFPTRNAKQTEFEEAYYISGENLRGTIFRKQPTCFQCPVACKRESVVKDGKYKHESEGPEYESVWALGAMTGLGHLEAISYLNYLANSYGLDTIELGNTLAVACEASERGLIKDSVRWGDADAFIELTRKIAYREGELGDLLAEGGAAVAEKLNAPDISMSVKRLSIPAYDPRGLKGMGLTYATSNRGACHLRAYAVASEVFGIPYKTDPLSYDGKVDLIIAFERLFAVIDSLTICKFSSFAMTKDDYAALYSSLTGLEISPDDLDRIGERIWTQERYFNQLHGFSRKDDSLPNRFFEEASSKGEVYDRGTFERMLDEYYEKHRYNSDGTVPEETLRELGIIE
;
A
#
# COMPACT_ATOMS: atom_id res chain seq x y z
N MET A 1 -12.49 -7.27 14.68
CA MET A 1 -13.44 -6.44 15.47
C MET A 1 -14.84 -7.05 15.50
N GLY A 2 -15.48 -7.29 14.35
CA GLY A 2 -16.82 -7.90 14.27
C GLY A 2 -16.96 -9.29 14.93
N SER A 3 -15.97 -10.18 14.80
CA SER A 3 -15.95 -11.49 15.48
C SER A 3 -15.97 -11.39 17.02
N LYS A 4 -15.53 -10.25 17.57
CA LYS A 4 -15.59 -9.94 19.01
C LYS A 4 -16.82 -9.10 19.39
N LYS A 5 -17.79 -8.92 18.47
CA LYS A 5 -19.02 -8.12 18.65
C LYS A 5 -18.78 -6.67 19.09
N VAL A 6 -17.64 -6.09 18.70
CA VAL A 6 -17.33 -4.67 18.96
C VAL A 6 -17.80 -3.86 17.74
N LYS A 7 -18.69 -2.86 17.94
CA LYS A 7 -19.18 -2.00 16.84
C LYS A 7 -18.40 -0.70 16.67
N GLY A 8 -17.84 -0.16 17.74
CA GLY A 8 -17.06 1.08 17.73
C GLY A 8 -16.30 1.25 19.03
N ILE A 9 -15.29 2.12 19.02
CA ILE A 9 -14.54 2.55 20.20
C ILE A 9 -14.59 4.08 20.22
N VAL A 10 -15.03 4.67 21.32
CA VAL A 10 -15.09 6.12 21.53
C VAL A 10 -14.04 6.51 22.54
N MET A 11 -13.20 7.49 22.20
CA MET A 11 -12.13 8.00 23.06
C MET A 11 -12.37 9.48 23.34
N LEU A 12 -12.48 9.85 24.61
CA LEU A 12 -12.63 11.24 25.07
C LEU A 12 -11.35 11.67 25.80
N PRO A 13 -10.44 12.43 25.16
CA PRO A 13 -9.16 12.78 25.76
C PRO A 13 -9.30 13.90 26.78
N ASP A 14 -8.61 13.78 27.92
CA ASP A 14 -8.35 14.90 28.81
C ASP A 14 -7.15 15.70 28.29
N MET A 15 -7.42 16.79 27.58
CA MET A 15 -6.38 17.63 26.98
C MET A 15 -5.42 18.24 28.02
N LYS A 16 -5.80 18.33 29.29
CA LYS A 16 -4.89 18.78 30.37
C LYS A 16 -3.79 17.76 30.66
N LYS A 17 -4.02 16.49 30.34
CA LYS A 17 -3.06 15.37 30.49
C LYS A 17 -2.29 15.08 29.20
N LYS A 18 -2.35 15.95 28.20
CA LYS A 18 -1.53 15.81 26.99
C LYS A 18 -0.04 15.74 27.38
N PRO A 19 0.72 14.75 26.88
CA PRO A 19 2.16 14.69 27.09
C PRO A 19 2.83 16.01 26.67
N LYS A 20 3.76 16.47 27.50
CA LYS A 20 4.55 17.68 27.25
C LYS A 20 5.96 17.27 26.82
N PRO A 21 6.60 17.99 25.89
CA PRO A 21 7.99 17.72 25.53
C PRO A 21 8.90 17.85 26.75
N ALA A 22 9.81 16.89 26.91
CA ALA A 22 10.85 16.93 27.93
C ALA A 22 11.77 18.15 27.75
N ASN A 23 12.03 18.56 26.50
CA ASN A 23 12.74 19.80 26.17
C ASN A 23 11.89 20.65 25.20
N PRO A 24 11.08 21.61 25.71
CA PRO A 24 10.17 22.40 24.90
C PRO A 24 10.83 23.20 23.76
N GLU A 25 11.98 23.81 24.03
CA GLU A 25 12.68 24.64 23.02
C GLU A 25 13.30 23.77 21.93
N ARG A 26 13.99 22.67 22.30
CA ARG A 26 14.55 21.74 21.30
C ARG A 26 13.44 21.10 20.46
N PHE A 27 12.30 20.76 21.07
CA PHE A 27 11.17 20.19 20.35
C PHE A 27 10.55 21.18 19.37
N LYS A 28 10.39 22.44 19.79
CA LYS A 28 9.92 23.51 18.90
C LYS A 28 10.86 23.70 17.69
N SER A 29 12.17 23.70 17.92
CA SER A 29 13.16 23.79 16.83
C SER A 29 13.11 22.57 15.90
N ALA A 30 13.02 21.34 16.44
CA ALA A 30 12.93 20.12 15.64
C ALA A 30 11.64 20.09 14.78
N VAL A 31 10.51 20.53 15.33
CA VAL A 31 9.26 20.67 14.56
C VAL A 31 9.40 21.72 13.46
N ALA A 32 10.02 22.87 13.75
CA ALA A 32 10.22 23.92 12.74
C ALA A 32 11.07 23.44 11.56
N GLU A 33 12.15 22.70 11.82
CA GLU A 33 13.01 22.14 10.77
C GLU A 33 12.28 21.08 9.93
N ALA A 34 11.55 20.17 10.59
CA ALA A 34 10.75 19.15 9.89
C ALA A 34 9.66 19.79 9.01
N LEU A 35 8.99 20.83 9.50
CA LEU A 35 7.98 21.57 8.74
C LEU A 35 8.58 22.29 7.54
N LYS A 36 9.74 22.94 7.72
CA LYS A 36 10.46 23.60 6.62
C LYS A 36 10.75 22.63 5.48
N LYS A 37 11.28 21.43 5.79
CA LYS A 37 11.52 20.39 4.78
C LYS A 37 10.25 19.96 4.07
N ILE A 38 9.15 19.81 4.79
CA ILE A 38 7.84 19.49 4.21
C ILE A 38 7.37 20.59 3.24
N GLU A 39 7.56 21.86 3.61
CA GLU A 39 7.18 23.04 2.81
C GLU A 39 8.03 23.21 1.55
N GLU A 40 9.29 22.79 1.58
CA GLU A 40 10.26 22.89 0.47
C GLU A 40 10.14 21.73 -0.54
N SER A 41 9.52 20.61 -0.18
CA SER A 41 9.40 19.43 -1.06
C SER A 41 8.31 19.57 -2.12
N ASP A 42 8.64 19.28 -3.38
CA ASP A 42 7.70 19.27 -4.53
C ASP A 42 6.56 18.25 -4.39
N ILE A 43 6.64 17.33 -3.42
CA ILE A 43 5.62 16.31 -3.18
C ILE A 43 4.71 16.72 -2.02
N THR A 44 5.30 17.20 -0.91
CA THR A 44 4.58 17.43 0.34
C THR A 44 4.22 18.89 0.61
N SER A 45 4.74 19.83 -0.18
CA SER A 45 4.54 21.27 0.04
C SER A 45 3.05 21.64 0.09
N PRO A 46 2.58 22.30 1.16
CA PRO A 46 1.17 22.69 1.29
C PRO A 46 0.72 23.61 0.15
N GLY A 47 -0.38 23.25 -0.52
CA GLY A 47 -0.96 24.03 -1.61
C GLY A 47 -0.20 23.98 -2.95
N LYS A 48 1.00 23.39 -3.00
CA LYS A 48 1.85 23.35 -4.19
C LYS A 48 2.29 21.95 -4.59
N GLY A 49 2.63 21.12 -3.61
CA GLY A 49 3.16 19.79 -3.84
C GLY A 49 2.12 18.83 -4.40
N GLY A 50 2.57 17.83 -5.14
CA GLY A 50 1.70 16.87 -5.85
C GLY A 50 0.61 16.26 -4.96
N LEU A 51 0.95 15.86 -3.72
CA LEU A 51 -0.02 15.30 -2.77
C LEU A 51 -1.07 16.30 -2.33
N SER A 52 -0.70 17.56 -2.12
CA SER A 52 -1.66 18.59 -1.74
C SER A 52 -2.57 18.95 -2.91
N VAL A 53 -2.03 19.03 -4.12
CA VAL A 53 -2.79 19.48 -5.30
C VAL A 53 -3.70 18.37 -5.80
N TYR A 54 -3.19 17.17 -6.03
CA TYR A 54 -3.95 16.12 -6.72
C TYR A 54 -4.34 14.95 -5.80
N GLY A 55 -3.96 15.01 -4.52
CA GLY A 55 -4.05 13.84 -3.64
C GLY A 55 -3.05 12.77 -4.04
N THR A 56 -3.22 11.57 -3.50
CA THR A 56 -2.39 10.41 -3.89
C THR A 56 -2.64 9.98 -5.34
N ALA A 57 -3.85 10.23 -5.87
CA ALA A 57 -4.26 9.89 -7.23
C ALA A 57 -3.43 10.58 -8.34
N VAL A 58 -2.53 11.51 -7.99
CA VAL A 58 -1.47 12.02 -8.90
C VAL A 58 -0.64 10.89 -9.52
N LEU A 59 -0.56 9.75 -8.84
CA LEU A 59 0.20 8.59 -9.29
C LEU A 59 -0.42 7.85 -10.48
N VAL A 60 -1.72 8.04 -10.78
CA VAL A 60 -2.39 7.29 -11.87
C VAL A 60 -1.66 7.46 -13.19
N ASN A 61 -1.50 8.70 -13.66
CA ASN A 61 -0.86 8.96 -14.94
C ASN A 61 0.63 8.57 -14.93
N VAL A 62 1.32 8.83 -13.81
CA VAL A 62 2.76 8.54 -13.67
C VAL A 62 3.05 7.05 -13.76
N ILE A 63 2.32 6.23 -13.00
CA ILE A 63 2.53 4.78 -12.96
C ILE A 63 2.03 4.11 -14.25
N ASN A 64 0.96 4.64 -14.85
CA ASN A 64 0.48 4.18 -16.15
C ASN A 64 1.52 4.43 -17.25
N GLU A 65 2.06 5.64 -17.36
CA GLU A 65 3.08 5.97 -18.37
C GLU A 65 4.37 5.14 -18.21
N LEU A 66 4.68 4.67 -16.99
CA LEU A 66 5.80 3.76 -16.77
C LEU A 66 5.53 2.35 -17.29
N GLY A 67 4.29 2.00 -17.63
CA GLY A 67 3.91 0.62 -17.95
C GLY A 67 3.90 -0.27 -16.73
N ALA A 68 3.54 0.28 -15.57
CA ALA A 68 3.57 -0.39 -14.28
C ALA A 68 2.24 -0.30 -13.53
N PHE A 69 1.12 -0.05 -14.23
CA PHE A 69 -0.22 0.09 -13.66
C PHE A 69 -1.05 -1.17 -13.92
N PRO A 70 -1.21 -2.07 -12.93
CA PRO A 70 -1.87 -3.36 -13.17
C PRO A 70 -3.31 -3.18 -13.63
N THR A 71 -3.68 -3.81 -14.73
CA THR A 71 -4.98 -3.64 -15.38
C THR A 71 -5.62 -4.99 -15.65
N ARG A 72 -6.93 -5.09 -15.37
CA ARG A 72 -7.76 -6.31 -15.56
C ARG A 72 -7.09 -7.54 -14.94
N ASN A 73 -7.00 -7.55 -13.61
CA ASN A 73 -6.31 -8.57 -12.82
C ASN A 73 -4.81 -8.72 -13.16
N ALA A 74 -4.13 -7.61 -13.41
CA ALA A 74 -2.72 -7.56 -13.82
C ALA A 74 -2.39 -8.35 -15.11
N LYS A 75 -3.38 -8.68 -15.95
CA LYS A 75 -3.12 -9.21 -17.31
C LYS A 75 -2.43 -8.18 -18.19
N GLN A 76 -2.67 -6.91 -17.91
CA GLN A 76 -2.08 -5.76 -18.59
C GLN A 76 -1.39 -4.86 -17.55
N THR A 77 -0.49 -3.99 -18.02
CA THR A 77 0.30 -3.09 -17.17
C THR A 77 0.09 -1.61 -17.49
N GLU A 78 -0.87 -1.32 -18.35
CA GLU A 78 -1.35 0.01 -18.71
C GLU A 78 -2.87 -0.06 -18.82
N PHE A 79 -3.52 1.07 -18.59
CA PHE A 79 -4.94 1.24 -18.75
C PHE A 79 -5.21 2.38 -19.71
N GLU A 80 -5.91 2.07 -20.80
CA GLU A 80 -6.22 3.01 -21.87
C GLU A 80 -7.07 4.20 -21.40
N GLU A 81 -7.84 4.03 -20.32
CA GLU A 81 -8.69 5.06 -19.72
C GLU A 81 -8.07 5.69 -18.45
N ALA A 82 -6.78 5.48 -18.19
CA ALA A 82 -6.11 5.97 -16.97
C ALA A 82 -6.31 7.48 -16.72
N TYR A 83 -6.27 8.30 -17.78
CA TYR A 83 -6.50 9.74 -17.67
C TYR A 83 -7.88 10.06 -17.05
N TYR A 84 -8.92 9.33 -17.42
CA TYR A 84 -10.29 9.57 -16.93
C TYR A 84 -10.46 9.26 -15.45
N ILE A 85 -9.55 8.49 -14.85
CA ILE A 85 -9.57 8.15 -13.43
C ILE A 85 -8.45 8.85 -12.64
N SER A 86 -7.66 9.71 -13.29
CA SER A 86 -6.49 10.38 -12.70
C SER A 86 -6.82 11.40 -11.61
N GLY A 87 -5.83 11.75 -10.79
CA GLY A 87 -5.94 12.81 -9.78
C GLY A 87 -6.21 14.19 -10.39
N GLU A 88 -5.71 14.45 -11.59
CA GLU A 88 -5.98 15.65 -12.38
C GLU A 88 -7.44 15.72 -12.80
N ASN A 89 -8.00 14.63 -13.31
CA ASN A 89 -9.42 14.58 -13.67
C ASN A 89 -10.31 14.65 -12.43
N LEU A 90 -9.95 13.97 -11.33
CA LEU A 90 -10.66 14.07 -10.05
C LEU A 90 -10.72 15.51 -9.55
N ARG A 91 -9.59 16.22 -9.57
CA ARG A 91 -9.52 17.63 -9.19
C ARG A 91 -10.39 18.52 -10.09
N GLY A 92 -10.46 18.23 -11.39
CA GLY A 92 -11.23 18.99 -12.37
C GLY A 92 -12.74 18.73 -12.37
N THR A 93 -13.21 17.63 -11.76
CA THR A 93 -14.59 17.16 -11.91
C THR A 93 -15.33 17.03 -10.58
N ILE A 94 -15.01 16.01 -9.78
CA ILE A 94 -15.77 15.63 -8.59
C ILE A 94 -15.18 16.16 -7.28
N PHE A 95 -14.00 16.79 -7.33
CA PHE A 95 -13.37 17.37 -6.14
C PHE A 95 -14.23 18.48 -5.52
N ARG A 96 -14.45 18.40 -4.21
CA ARG A 96 -15.13 19.45 -3.44
C ARG A 96 -14.19 20.23 -2.55
N LYS A 97 -13.48 19.54 -1.66
CA LYS A 97 -12.55 20.16 -0.71
C LYS A 97 -11.48 19.19 -0.25
N GLN A 98 -10.54 19.74 0.49
CA GLN A 98 -9.35 19.09 0.99
C GLN A 98 -9.36 19.07 2.52
N PRO A 99 -10.02 18.09 3.16
CA PRO A 99 -9.90 17.91 4.61
C PRO A 99 -8.46 17.54 4.99
N THR A 100 -8.13 17.62 6.27
CA THR A 100 -6.78 17.26 6.76
C THR A 100 -6.85 16.22 7.86
N CYS A 101 -5.81 15.38 7.93
CA CYS A 101 -5.52 14.63 9.15
C CYS A 101 -5.14 15.61 10.27
N PHE A 102 -5.24 15.14 11.53
CA PHE A 102 -4.87 15.94 12.69
C PHE A 102 -3.45 16.54 12.55
N GLN A 103 -3.35 17.87 12.64
CA GLN A 103 -2.10 18.64 12.54
C GLN A 103 -1.27 18.43 11.27
N CYS A 104 -1.86 17.89 10.20
CA CYS A 104 -1.13 17.61 8.97
C CYS A 104 -1.04 18.87 8.08
N PRO A 105 0.18 19.33 7.72
CA PRO A 105 0.36 20.47 6.81
C PRO A 105 0.17 20.08 5.32
N VAL A 106 0.46 18.82 4.96
CA VAL A 106 0.43 18.33 3.56
C VAL A 106 -0.98 18.32 2.97
N ALA A 107 -1.98 18.04 3.82
CA ALA A 107 -3.40 18.04 3.45
C ALA A 107 -3.76 17.07 2.30
N CYS A 108 -3.17 15.88 2.16
CA CYS A 108 -3.37 15.06 0.95
C CYS A 108 -4.83 14.59 0.68
N LYS A 109 -5.67 14.45 1.72
CA LYS A 109 -7.03 13.89 1.59
C LYS A 109 -7.91 14.65 0.61
N ARG A 110 -8.75 13.91 -0.12
CA ARG A 110 -9.80 14.46 -0.99
C ARG A 110 -11.17 14.23 -0.37
N GLU A 111 -12.08 15.17 -0.55
CA GLU A 111 -13.52 14.92 -0.46
C GLU A 111 -14.11 15.08 -1.86
N SER A 112 -14.83 14.06 -2.32
CA SER A 112 -15.44 14.01 -3.64
C SER A 112 -16.97 14.06 -3.52
N VAL A 113 -17.60 14.77 -4.46
CA VAL A 113 -19.05 14.92 -4.56
C VAL A 113 -19.52 14.74 -5.99
N VAL A 114 -20.43 13.78 -6.17
CA VAL A 114 -21.22 13.60 -7.40
C VAL A 114 -22.63 14.09 -7.10
N LYS A 115 -23.08 15.14 -7.79
CA LYS A 115 -24.29 15.90 -7.39
C LYS A 115 -25.60 15.23 -7.83
N ASP A 116 -25.59 14.52 -8.95
CA ASP A 116 -26.78 14.02 -9.63
C ASP A 116 -26.51 12.65 -10.28
N GLY A 117 -27.55 12.01 -10.80
CA GLY A 117 -27.45 10.69 -11.45
C GLY A 117 -27.34 9.52 -10.46
N LYS A 118 -27.16 8.31 -11.00
CA LYS A 118 -27.16 7.06 -10.20
C LYS A 118 -25.96 6.92 -9.26
N TYR A 119 -24.88 7.67 -9.51
CA TYR A 119 -23.68 7.66 -8.67
C TYR A 119 -23.64 8.82 -7.66
N LYS A 120 -24.77 9.48 -7.40
CA LYS A 120 -24.84 10.60 -6.45
C LYS A 120 -24.36 10.20 -5.05
N HIS A 121 -23.31 10.85 -4.54
CA HIS A 121 -22.77 10.66 -3.20
C HIS A 121 -21.85 11.82 -2.77
N GLU A 122 -21.49 11.81 -1.49
CA GLU A 122 -20.45 12.66 -0.89
C GLU A 122 -19.59 11.77 0.02
N SER A 123 -18.27 11.71 -0.19
CA SER A 123 -17.37 10.87 0.58
C SER A 123 -15.92 11.37 0.57
N GLU A 124 -15.12 10.94 1.55
CA GLU A 124 -13.67 11.08 1.50
C GLU A 124 -13.05 10.09 0.48
N GLY A 125 -11.98 10.52 -0.19
CA GLY A 125 -11.32 9.80 -1.26
C GLY A 125 -11.98 9.99 -2.64
N PRO A 126 -11.75 9.08 -3.60
CA PRO A 126 -10.86 7.92 -3.47
C PRO A 126 -9.37 8.31 -3.40
N GLU A 127 -8.57 7.52 -2.68
CA GLU A 127 -7.11 7.55 -2.75
C GLU A 127 -6.63 6.77 -3.98
N TYR A 128 -5.35 6.90 -4.36
CA TYR A 128 -4.73 6.24 -5.53
C TYR A 128 -5.02 4.73 -5.61
N GLU A 129 -4.80 4.01 -4.52
CA GLU A 129 -5.03 2.57 -4.46
C GLU A 129 -6.52 2.23 -4.67
N SER A 130 -7.43 3.01 -4.11
CA SER A 130 -8.87 2.83 -4.32
C SER A 130 -9.27 3.13 -5.77
N VAL A 131 -8.69 4.17 -6.38
CA VAL A 131 -8.91 4.51 -7.79
C VAL A 131 -8.47 3.36 -8.69
N TRP A 132 -7.29 2.81 -8.44
CA TRP A 132 -6.75 1.69 -9.19
C TRP A 132 -7.57 0.41 -9.00
N ALA A 133 -7.76 -0.01 -7.74
CA ALA A 133 -8.36 -1.30 -7.41
C ALA A 133 -9.80 -1.40 -7.92
N LEU A 134 -10.57 -0.32 -7.79
CA LEU A 134 -11.96 -0.26 -8.25
C LEU A 134 -12.08 0.25 -9.69
N GLY A 135 -10.97 0.66 -10.31
CA GLY A 135 -10.88 1.18 -11.67
C GLY A 135 -10.12 0.22 -12.59
N ALA A 136 -8.87 0.54 -12.90
CA ALA A 136 -8.02 -0.21 -13.84
C ALA A 136 -7.92 -1.71 -13.53
N MET A 137 -7.82 -2.10 -12.25
CA MET A 137 -7.72 -3.51 -11.86
C MET A 137 -8.97 -4.32 -12.26
N THR A 138 -10.13 -3.66 -12.32
CA THR A 138 -11.42 -4.26 -12.77
C THR A 138 -11.83 -3.81 -14.17
N GLY A 139 -10.99 -3.01 -14.86
CA GLY A 139 -11.25 -2.49 -16.20
C GLY A 139 -12.32 -1.39 -16.25
N LEU A 140 -12.56 -0.66 -15.16
CA LEU A 140 -13.55 0.42 -15.07
C LEU A 140 -12.89 1.79 -15.23
N GLY A 141 -13.19 2.52 -16.31
CA GLY A 141 -12.68 3.87 -16.59
C GLY A 141 -13.59 5.03 -16.19
N HIS A 142 -14.54 4.83 -15.26
CA HIS A 142 -15.56 5.83 -14.92
C HIS A 142 -15.39 6.36 -13.50
N LEU A 143 -14.81 7.56 -13.36
CA LEU A 143 -14.43 8.11 -12.05
C LEU A 143 -15.60 8.27 -11.06
N GLU A 144 -16.78 8.72 -11.49
CA GLU A 144 -17.93 8.82 -10.57
C GLU A 144 -18.38 7.47 -10.00
N ALA A 145 -18.34 6.41 -10.83
CA ALA A 145 -18.69 5.06 -10.43
C ALA A 145 -17.64 4.47 -9.47
N ILE A 146 -16.35 4.71 -9.75
CA ILE A 146 -15.23 4.33 -8.87
C ILE A 146 -15.36 5.04 -7.52
N SER A 147 -15.63 6.35 -7.52
CA SER A 147 -15.84 7.12 -6.30
C SER A 147 -17.06 6.61 -5.51
N TYR A 148 -18.13 6.20 -6.20
CA TYR A 148 -19.29 5.59 -5.57
C TYR A 148 -19.00 4.22 -4.96
N LEU A 149 -18.21 3.36 -5.63
CA LEU A 149 -17.72 2.10 -5.06
C LEU A 149 -16.84 2.33 -3.82
N ASN A 150 -15.96 3.34 -3.85
CA ASN A 150 -15.16 3.75 -2.70
C ASN A 150 -16.05 4.24 -1.54
N TYR A 151 -17.11 5.01 -1.83
CA TYR A 151 -18.11 5.39 -0.83
C TYR A 151 -18.80 4.18 -0.18
N LEU A 152 -19.18 3.16 -0.98
CA LEU A 152 -19.75 1.92 -0.45
C LEU A 152 -18.75 1.15 0.41
N ALA A 153 -17.49 1.03 -0.03
CA ALA A 153 -16.43 0.39 0.73
C ALA A 153 -16.23 1.07 2.09
N ASN A 154 -16.14 2.41 2.11
CA ASN A 154 -16.07 3.20 3.34
C ASN A 154 -17.29 2.96 4.24
N SER A 155 -18.49 2.92 3.66
CA SER A 155 -19.75 2.76 4.41
C SER A 155 -19.90 1.36 5.02
N TYR A 156 -19.41 0.34 4.33
CA TYR A 156 -19.47 -1.05 4.79
C TYR A 156 -18.24 -1.49 5.60
N GLY A 157 -17.16 -0.70 5.59
CA GLY A 157 -15.91 -1.03 6.26
C GLY A 157 -15.13 -2.12 5.52
N LEU A 158 -15.09 -2.03 4.19
CA LEU A 158 -14.33 -2.92 3.32
C LEU A 158 -13.03 -2.26 2.88
N ASP A 159 -11.96 -3.06 2.76
CA ASP A 159 -10.73 -2.62 2.12
C ASP A 159 -10.92 -2.54 0.60
N THR A 160 -10.60 -1.40 0.00
CA THR A 160 -10.78 -1.15 -1.43
C THR A 160 -9.81 -1.96 -2.29
N ILE A 161 -8.59 -2.21 -1.81
CA ILE A 161 -7.59 -3.03 -2.51
C ILE A 161 -8.09 -4.46 -2.63
N GLU A 162 -8.45 -5.08 -1.50
CA GLU A 162 -9.02 -6.44 -1.48
C GLU A 162 -10.35 -6.53 -2.23
N LEU A 163 -11.24 -5.54 -2.10
CA LEU A 163 -12.50 -5.51 -2.84
C LEU A 163 -12.25 -5.50 -4.35
N GLY A 164 -11.41 -4.60 -4.84
CA GLY A 164 -11.09 -4.48 -6.27
C GLY A 164 -10.43 -5.74 -6.84
N ASN A 165 -9.44 -6.29 -6.13
CA ASN A 165 -8.79 -7.55 -6.52
C ASN A 165 -9.78 -8.73 -6.52
N THR A 166 -10.68 -8.81 -5.53
CA THR A 166 -11.71 -9.86 -5.46
C THR A 166 -12.70 -9.75 -6.61
N LEU A 167 -13.11 -8.54 -6.99
CA LEU A 167 -13.94 -8.31 -8.17
C LEU A 167 -13.20 -8.68 -9.46
N ALA A 168 -11.89 -8.39 -9.55
CA ALA A 168 -11.06 -8.76 -10.68
C ALA A 168 -10.92 -10.30 -10.82
N VAL A 169 -10.75 -11.02 -9.70
CA VAL A 169 -10.83 -12.49 -9.65
C VAL A 169 -12.18 -12.99 -10.16
N ALA A 170 -13.29 -12.36 -9.77
CA ALA A 170 -14.62 -12.73 -10.25
C ALA A 170 -14.77 -12.53 -11.76
N CYS A 171 -14.25 -11.42 -12.31
CA CYS A 171 -14.23 -11.17 -13.75
C CYS A 171 -13.43 -12.24 -14.51
N GLU A 172 -12.21 -12.55 -14.06
CA GLU A 172 -11.37 -13.56 -14.72
C GLU A 172 -11.95 -14.98 -14.56
N ALA A 173 -12.54 -15.30 -13.41
CA ALA A 173 -13.25 -16.55 -13.19
C ALA A 173 -14.46 -16.69 -14.12
N SER A 174 -15.22 -15.60 -14.34
CA SER A 174 -16.36 -15.58 -15.28
C SER A 174 -15.88 -15.75 -16.72
N GLU A 175 -14.83 -15.03 -17.13
CA GLU A 175 -14.18 -15.15 -18.45
C GLU A 175 -13.69 -16.58 -18.74
N ARG A 176 -13.18 -17.28 -17.72
CA ARG A 176 -12.74 -18.68 -17.79
C ARG A 176 -13.87 -19.71 -17.61
N GLY A 177 -15.11 -19.28 -17.36
CA GLY A 177 -16.25 -20.17 -17.11
C GLY A 177 -16.16 -20.96 -15.80
N LEU A 178 -15.39 -20.48 -14.82
CA LEU A 178 -15.20 -21.10 -13.50
C LEU A 178 -16.36 -20.81 -12.54
N ILE A 179 -17.14 -19.76 -12.82
CA ILE A 179 -18.37 -19.41 -12.10
C ILE A 179 -19.54 -19.31 -13.10
N LYS A 180 -20.78 -19.48 -12.60
CA LYS A 180 -21.99 -19.41 -13.43
C LYS A 180 -22.41 -17.97 -13.74
N ASP A 181 -22.14 -17.06 -12.81
CA ASP A 181 -22.46 -15.65 -12.94
C ASP A 181 -21.61 -14.97 -14.02
N SER A 182 -22.22 -14.06 -14.77
CA SER A 182 -21.55 -13.25 -15.78
C SER A 182 -21.07 -11.94 -15.15
N VAL A 183 -19.81 -11.89 -14.74
CA VAL A 183 -19.16 -10.69 -14.19
C VAL A 183 -18.18 -10.16 -15.24
N ARG A 184 -18.49 -9.00 -15.82
CA ARG A 184 -17.70 -8.43 -16.93
C ARG A 184 -16.77 -7.33 -16.43
N TRP A 185 -15.59 -7.25 -17.04
CA TRP A 185 -14.68 -6.12 -16.87
C TRP A 185 -15.40 -4.79 -17.15
N GLY A 186 -15.23 -3.80 -16.26
CA GLY A 186 -15.81 -2.48 -16.38
C GLY A 186 -17.33 -2.38 -16.11
N ASP A 187 -17.99 -3.44 -15.65
CA ASP A 187 -19.44 -3.42 -15.38
C ASP A 187 -19.74 -2.79 -14.01
N ALA A 188 -19.82 -1.46 -13.99
CA ALA A 188 -20.03 -0.68 -12.77
C ALA A 188 -21.28 -1.08 -11.97
N ASP A 189 -22.39 -1.38 -12.65
CA ASP A 189 -23.65 -1.74 -11.98
C ASP A 189 -23.52 -3.11 -11.29
N ALA A 190 -22.88 -4.08 -11.96
CA ALA A 190 -22.58 -5.38 -11.37
C ALA A 190 -21.63 -5.24 -10.16
N PHE A 191 -20.59 -4.42 -10.25
CA PHE A 191 -19.65 -4.19 -9.14
C PHE A 191 -20.32 -3.54 -7.92
N ILE A 192 -21.23 -2.60 -8.14
CA ILE A 192 -22.00 -1.96 -7.06
C ILE A 192 -22.89 -2.99 -6.35
N GLU A 193 -23.60 -3.81 -7.13
CA GLU A 193 -24.46 -4.86 -6.56
C GLU A 193 -23.63 -5.90 -5.79
N LEU A 194 -22.53 -6.37 -6.38
CA LEU A 194 -21.63 -7.34 -5.76
C LEU A 194 -20.98 -6.81 -4.49
N THR A 195 -20.59 -5.53 -4.46
CA THR A 195 -20.02 -4.90 -3.25
C THR A 195 -21.01 -4.98 -2.08
N ARG A 196 -22.30 -4.70 -2.34
CA ARG A 196 -23.36 -4.88 -1.33
C ARG A 196 -23.50 -6.35 -0.94
N LYS A 197 -23.58 -7.26 -1.91
CA LYS A 197 -23.71 -8.70 -1.65
C LYS A 197 -22.54 -9.26 -0.84
N ILE A 198 -21.32 -8.81 -1.08
CA ILE A 198 -20.11 -9.15 -0.31
C ILE A 198 -20.26 -8.65 1.14
N ALA A 199 -20.60 -7.38 1.33
CA ALA A 199 -20.74 -6.78 2.66
C ALA A 199 -21.77 -7.51 3.54
N TYR A 200 -22.86 -7.98 2.95
CA TYR A 200 -23.94 -8.68 3.65
C TYR A 200 -23.87 -10.21 3.53
N ARG A 201 -22.88 -10.75 2.81
CA ARG A 201 -22.79 -12.19 2.46
C ARG A 201 -24.09 -12.75 1.87
N GLU A 202 -24.63 -12.02 0.90
CA GLU A 202 -25.91 -12.34 0.26
C GLU A 202 -25.75 -13.10 -1.06
N GLY A 203 -26.45 -14.22 -1.18
CA GLY A 203 -26.40 -15.10 -2.35
C GLY A 203 -25.10 -15.90 -2.44
N GLU A 204 -25.09 -16.93 -3.29
CA GLU A 204 -23.95 -17.85 -3.41
C GLU A 204 -22.66 -17.12 -3.80
N LEU A 205 -22.73 -16.24 -4.81
CA LEU A 205 -21.56 -15.49 -5.25
C LEU A 205 -21.11 -14.44 -4.20
N GLY A 206 -22.03 -13.75 -3.54
CA GLY A 206 -21.70 -12.73 -2.54
C GLY A 206 -20.99 -13.33 -1.32
N ASP A 207 -21.48 -14.46 -0.81
CA ASP A 207 -20.83 -15.18 0.29
C ASP A 207 -19.48 -15.77 -0.12
N LEU A 208 -19.37 -16.31 -1.34
CA LEU A 208 -18.09 -16.81 -1.88
C LEU A 208 -17.05 -15.69 -1.95
N LEU A 209 -17.39 -14.55 -2.56
CA LEU A 209 -16.48 -13.41 -2.72
C LEU A 209 -16.11 -12.74 -1.39
N ALA A 210 -16.95 -12.86 -0.35
CA ALA A 210 -16.64 -12.32 0.98
C ALA A 210 -15.47 -13.04 1.70
N GLU A 211 -14.93 -14.10 1.12
CA GLU A 211 -13.73 -14.80 1.58
C GLU A 211 -12.42 -14.21 1.03
N GLY A 212 -12.51 -13.28 0.06
CA GLY A 212 -11.37 -12.64 -0.59
C GLY A 212 -10.83 -13.40 -1.81
N GLY A 213 -10.21 -12.67 -2.74
CA GLY A 213 -9.79 -13.18 -4.05
C GLY A 213 -8.91 -14.43 -4.01
N ALA A 214 -7.95 -14.50 -3.07
CA ALA A 214 -7.10 -15.67 -2.90
C ALA A 214 -7.89 -16.93 -2.49
N ALA A 215 -8.80 -16.81 -1.53
CA ALA A 215 -9.64 -17.91 -1.09
C ALA A 215 -10.61 -18.38 -2.18
N VAL A 216 -11.15 -17.44 -2.95
CA VAL A 216 -12.03 -17.73 -4.10
C VAL A 216 -11.26 -18.51 -5.17
N ALA A 217 -10.08 -18.03 -5.57
CA ALA A 217 -9.24 -18.67 -6.57
C ALA A 217 -8.88 -20.12 -6.19
N GLU A 218 -8.53 -20.35 -4.92
CA GLU A 218 -8.28 -21.70 -4.38
C GLU A 218 -9.53 -22.59 -4.45
N LYS A 219 -10.69 -22.10 -4.02
CA LYS A 219 -11.96 -22.84 -4.08
C LYS A 219 -12.37 -23.20 -5.51
N LEU A 220 -11.98 -22.39 -6.48
CA LEU A 220 -12.20 -22.63 -7.91
C LEU A 220 -11.13 -23.52 -8.55
N ASN A 221 -10.13 -23.99 -7.79
CA ASN A 221 -8.96 -24.72 -8.29
C ASN A 221 -8.18 -23.95 -9.39
N ALA A 222 -8.13 -22.63 -9.27
CA ALA A 222 -7.46 -21.74 -10.21
C ALA A 222 -6.62 -20.69 -9.44
N PRO A 223 -5.65 -21.11 -8.59
CA PRO A 223 -4.87 -20.18 -7.77
C PRO A 223 -4.10 -19.13 -8.59
N ASP A 224 -3.84 -19.41 -9.86
CA ASP A 224 -3.15 -18.53 -10.82
C ASP A 224 -3.91 -17.24 -11.14
N ILE A 225 -5.24 -17.18 -10.90
CA ILE A 225 -6.01 -15.94 -11.07
C ILE A 225 -5.93 -15.03 -9.84
N SER A 226 -5.33 -15.48 -8.73
CA SER A 226 -5.12 -14.62 -7.57
C SER A 226 -3.77 -13.91 -7.65
N MET A 227 -3.82 -12.60 -7.83
CA MET A 227 -2.64 -11.75 -7.73
C MET A 227 -2.37 -11.39 -6.26
N SER A 228 -1.87 -12.36 -5.48
CA SER A 228 -1.62 -12.19 -4.04
C SER A 228 -0.29 -12.78 -3.59
N VAL A 229 0.23 -12.27 -2.47
CA VAL A 229 1.37 -12.84 -1.74
C VAL A 229 0.95 -13.02 -0.29
N LYS A 230 1.15 -14.24 0.25
CA LYS A 230 0.64 -14.62 1.58
C LYS A 230 -0.87 -14.35 1.73
N ARG A 231 -1.62 -14.57 0.65
CA ARG A 231 -3.07 -14.33 0.51
C ARG A 231 -3.53 -12.87 0.64
N LEU A 232 -2.62 -11.90 0.73
CA LEU A 232 -2.94 -10.47 0.60
C LEU A 232 -2.72 -10.05 -0.85
N SER A 233 -3.71 -9.42 -1.45
CA SER A 233 -3.71 -9.01 -2.84
C SER A 233 -2.67 -7.92 -3.11
N ILE A 234 -2.16 -7.87 -4.33
CA ILE A 234 -1.22 -6.83 -4.75
C ILE A 234 -1.88 -5.43 -4.67
N PRO A 235 -1.10 -4.37 -4.43
CA PRO A 235 -1.50 -2.99 -4.64
C PRO A 235 -1.21 -2.51 -6.07
N ALA A 236 -1.38 -1.23 -6.33
CA ALA A 236 -1.40 -0.59 -7.65
C ALA A 236 -0.06 -0.48 -8.42
N TYR A 237 0.92 -1.35 -8.16
CA TYR A 237 2.22 -1.30 -8.84
C TYR A 237 2.59 -2.66 -9.41
N ASP A 238 2.81 -2.72 -10.71
CA ASP A 238 3.22 -3.94 -11.38
C ASP A 238 4.74 -4.15 -11.26
N PRO A 239 5.21 -5.24 -10.62
CA PRO A 239 6.64 -5.51 -10.46
C PRO A 239 7.40 -5.61 -11.79
N ARG A 240 6.72 -5.89 -12.91
CA ARG A 240 7.38 -5.97 -14.22
C ARG A 240 7.91 -4.61 -14.66
N GLY A 241 7.23 -3.51 -14.29
CA GLY A 241 7.68 -2.14 -14.57
C GLY A 241 8.36 -1.43 -13.39
N LEU A 242 8.31 -2.00 -12.19
CA LEU A 242 8.90 -1.46 -10.96
C LEU A 242 9.57 -2.60 -10.17
N LYS A 243 10.83 -2.94 -10.49
CA LYS A 243 11.46 -4.18 -10.01
C LYS A 243 11.58 -4.23 -8.48
N GLY A 244 11.78 -3.09 -7.82
CA GLY A 244 11.83 -3.02 -6.36
C GLY A 244 10.54 -3.52 -5.70
N MET A 245 9.38 -3.31 -6.32
CA MET A 245 8.10 -3.73 -5.76
C MET A 245 7.93 -5.25 -5.69
N GLY A 246 8.60 -6.01 -6.57
CA GLY A 246 8.54 -7.47 -6.53
C GLY A 246 9.14 -8.03 -5.23
N LEU A 247 10.35 -7.60 -4.86
CA LEU A 247 10.96 -8.02 -3.61
C LEU A 247 10.16 -7.48 -2.40
N THR A 248 9.67 -6.23 -2.44
CA THR A 248 8.79 -5.67 -1.40
C THR A 248 7.58 -6.56 -1.13
N TYR A 249 6.90 -7.03 -2.19
CA TYR A 249 5.70 -7.86 -2.03
C TYR A 249 6.05 -9.23 -1.46
N ALA A 250 7.11 -9.84 -1.97
CA ALA A 250 7.58 -11.15 -1.51
C ALA A 250 7.93 -11.14 -0.02
N THR A 251 8.72 -10.17 0.44
CA THR A 251 9.31 -10.19 1.80
C THR A 251 8.45 -9.51 2.87
N SER A 252 7.44 -8.73 2.49
CA SER A 252 6.58 -8.00 3.44
C SER A 252 5.95 -8.94 4.49
N ASN A 253 6.13 -8.58 5.76
CA ASN A 253 5.61 -9.32 6.92
C ASN A 253 4.07 -9.43 6.99
N ARG A 254 3.32 -8.77 6.10
CA ARG A 254 1.85 -8.85 6.08
C ARG A 254 1.26 -9.30 4.74
N GLY A 255 2.07 -9.82 3.83
CA GLY A 255 1.70 -10.10 2.44
C GLY A 255 1.93 -8.91 1.51
N ALA A 256 1.47 -8.99 0.25
CA ALA A 256 1.80 -8.03 -0.80
C ALA A 256 1.40 -6.59 -0.45
N CYS A 257 2.31 -5.82 0.12
CA CYS A 257 1.99 -4.49 0.62
C CYS A 257 3.09 -3.47 0.35
N HIS A 258 2.74 -2.44 -0.40
CA HIS A 258 3.65 -1.36 -0.80
C HIS A 258 4.05 -0.43 0.36
N LEU A 259 3.28 -0.37 1.44
CA LEU A 259 3.56 0.50 2.59
C LEU A 259 4.45 -0.13 3.66
N ARG A 260 4.96 -1.35 3.46
CA ARG A 260 6.01 -1.90 4.33
C ARG A 260 7.41 -1.52 3.84
N ALA A 261 7.59 -1.42 2.53
CA ALA A 261 8.73 -0.76 1.90
C ALA A 261 8.33 -0.18 0.55
N TYR A 262 8.40 1.15 0.39
CA TYR A 262 7.83 1.83 -0.77
C TYR A 262 8.91 2.20 -1.81
N ALA A 263 9.40 1.19 -2.56
CA ALA A 263 10.47 1.36 -3.54
C ALA A 263 10.15 2.42 -4.62
N VAL A 264 8.86 2.62 -4.92
CA VAL A 264 8.33 3.68 -5.80
C VAL A 264 8.85 5.07 -5.40
N ALA A 265 9.08 5.33 -4.11
CA ALA A 265 9.69 6.59 -3.66
C ALA A 265 11.03 6.85 -4.35
N SER A 266 11.88 5.84 -4.46
CA SER A 266 13.18 5.96 -5.14
C SER A 266 13.03 5.84 -6.65
N GLU A 267 12.27 4.86 -7.11
CA GLU A 267 12.13 4.50 -8.53
C GLU A 267 11.41 5.57 -9.35
N VAL A 268 10.46 6.28 -8.75
CA VAL A 268 9.67 7.30 -9.42
C VAL A 268 10.09 8.68 -8.96
N PHE A 269 10.06 8.94 -7.65
CA PHE A 269 10.27 10.27 -7.11
C PHE A 269 11.73 10.63 -6.80
N GLY A 270 12.63 9.66 -6.83
CA GLY A 270 14.05 9.90 -6.53
C GLY A 270 14.36 10.09 -5.04
N ILE A 271 13.56 9.51 -4.15
CA ILE A 271 13.69 9.64 -2.69
C ILE A 271 14.07 8.29 -2.08
N PRO A 272 15.14 8.21 -1.27
CA PRO A 272 16.08 9.27 -0.93
C PRO A 272 17.05 9.61 -2.08
N TYR A 273 17.17 8.73 -3.08
CA TYR A 273 17.90 8.95 -4.32
C TYR A 273 17.19 8.22 -5.47
N LYS A 274 17.44 8.64 -6.71
CA LYS A 274 16.85 8.04 -7.90
C LYS A 274 17.51 6.70 -8.23
N THR A 275 16.69 5.66 -8.38
CA THR A 275 17.09 4.38 -8.95
C THR A 275 16.32 4.12 -10.25
N ASP A 276 16.90 3.30 -11.12
CA ASP A 276 16.22 2.84 -12.33
C ASP A 276 15.08 1.87 -11.94
N PRO A 277 13.82 2.12 -12.33
CA PRO A 277 12.70 1.21 -12.06
C PRO A 277 12.83 -0.17 -12.72
N LEU A 278 13.61 -0.30 -13.80
CA LEU A 278 13.78 -1.56 -14.53
C LEU A 278 15.00 -2.38 -14.08
N SER A 279 15.91 -1.78 -13.29
CA SER A 279 17.07 -2.47 -12.74
C SER A 279 16.76 -3.18 -11.42
N TYR A 280 17.44 -4.28 -11.16
CA TYR A 280 17.43 -4.99 -9.88
C TYR A 280 18.55 -4.54 -8.94
N ASP A 281 19.54 -3.80 -9.45
CA ASP A 281 20.74 -3.42 -8.71
C ASP A 281 20.40 -2.49 -7.54
N GLY A 282 20.96 -2.79 -6.36
CA GLY A 282 20.77 -2.01 -5.13
C GLY A 282 19.37 -2.07 -4.54
N LYS A 283 18.44 -2.84 -5.11
CA LYS A 283 17.05 -2.92 -4.63
C LYS A 283 16.94 -3.60 -3.27
N VAL A 284 17.79 -4.59 -2.98
CA VAL A 284 17.79 -5.27 -1.67
C VAL A 284 18.10 -4.27 -0.56
N ASP A 285 19.19 -3.51 -0.66
CA ASP A 285 19.57 -2.49 0.32
C ASP A 285 18.51 -1.40 0.47
N LEU A 286 17.95 -0.94 -0.66
CA LEU A 286 16.89 0.07 -0.67
C LEU A 286 15.66 -0.41 0.10
N ILE A 287 15.23 -1.66 -0.12
CA ILE A 287 14.05 -2.23 0.54
C ILE A 287 14.31 -2.37 2.03
N ILE A 288 15.44 -2.95 2.44
CA ILE A 288 15.80 -3.10 3.86
C ILE A 288 15.81 -1.73 4.57
N ALA A 289 16.35 -0.69 3.92
CA ALA A 289 16.35 0.66 4.47
C ALA A 289 14.92 1.20 4.67
N PHE A 290 14.03 1.00 3.70
CA PHE A 290 12.62 1.41 3.83
C PHE A 290 11.86 0.60 4.88
N GLU A 291 12.07 -0.72 4.95
CA GLU A 291 11.45 -1.59 5.96
C GLU A 291 11.74 -1.11 7.38
N ARG A 292 13.03 -0.82 7.66
CA ARG A 292 13.49 -0.31 8.96
C ARG A 292 12.91 1.06 9.26
N LEU A 293 13.02 2.00 8.31
CA LEU A 293 12.50 3.37 8.48
C LEU A 293 10.98 3.36 8.70
N PHE A 294 10.24 2.56 7.94
CA PHE A 294 8.78 2.52 8.01
C PHE A 294 8.27 1.84 9.27
N ALA A 295 8.98 0.81 9.78
CA ALA A 295 8.69 0.22 11.08
C ALA A 295 8.82 1.26 12.22
N VAL A 296 9.84 2.11 12.16
CA VAL A 296 10.02 3.23 13.11
C VAL A 296 8.91 4.26 12.96
N ILE A 297 8.63 4.73 11.74
CA ILE A 297 7.59 5.74 11.49
C ILE A 297 6.20 5.25 11.95
N ASP A 298 5.87 3.98 11.68
CA ASP A 298 4.62 3.36 12.15
C ASP A 298 4.55 3.35 13.68
N SER A 299 5.67 3.10 14.36
CA SER A 299 5.76 3.11 15.83
C SER A 299 5.66 4.51 16.43
N LEU A 300 6.19 5.52 15.73
CA LEU A 300 6.03 6.94 16.09
C LEU A 300 4.63 7.47 15.81
N THR A 301 3.82 6.74 15.03
CA THR A 301 2.49 7.15 14.55
C THR A 301 2.52 8.44 13.72
N ILE A 302 3.60 8.67 12.99
CA ILE A 302 3.75 9.79 12.05
C ILE A 302 3.36 9.32 10.64
N CYS A 303 2.73 10.19 9.84
CA CYS A 303 2.35 9.85 8.47
C CYS A 303 3.60 9.52 7.62
N LYS A 304 3.57 8.39 6.90
CA LYS A 304 4.67 7.95 6.01
C LYS A 304 5.02 8.94 4.91
N PHE A 305 4.09 9.77 4.44
CA PHE A 305 4.41 10.83 3.47
C PHE A 305 5.39 11.87 4.01
N SER A 306 5.56 11.97 5.33
CA SER A 306 6.64 12.80 5.89
C SER A 306 8.04 12.32 5.45
N SER A 307 8.22 11.03 5.17
CA SER A 307 9.50 10.48 4.69
C SER A 307 9.87 10.93 3.27
N PHE A 308 8.96 11.59 2.56
CA PHE A 308 9.27 12.23 1.28
C PHE A 308 9.96 13.60 1.43
N ALA A 309 10.20 14.04 2.67
CA ALA A 309 10.86 15.29 2.98
C ALA A 309 11.84 15.16 4.16
N MET A 310 11.47 14.39 5.18
CA MET A 310 12.24 14.21 6.42
C MET A 310 13.28 13.09 6.30
N THR A 311 14.38 13.22 7.04
CA THR A 311 15.43 12.22 7.21
C THR A 311 15.35 11.54 8.58
N LYS A 312 16.16 10.49 8.79
CA LYS A 312 16.29 9.82 10.10
C LYS A 312 16.69 10.79 11.22
N ASP A 313 17.53 11.78 10.92
CA ASP A 313 17.92 12.82 11.88
C ASP A 313 16.72 13.62 12.39
N ASP A 314 15.77 13.94 11.52
CA ASP A 314 14.57 14.69 11.90
C ASP A 314 13.71 13.86 12.86
N TYR A 315 13.50 12.57 12.57
CA TYR A 315 12.76 11.67 13.46
C TYR A 315 13.46 11.48 14.80
N ALA A 316 14.78 11.32 14.81
CA ALA A 316 15.58 11.19 16.03
C ALA A 316 15.52 12.47 16.90
N ALA A 317 15.60 13.64 16.26
CA ALA A 317 15.50 14.93 16.94
C ALA A 317 14.11 15.15 17.55
N LEU A 318 13.03 14.84 16.81
CA LEU A 318 11.66 14.91 17.29
C LEU A 318 11.43 13.97 18.48
N TYR A 319 11.87 12.71 18.38
CA TYR A 319 11.73 11.72 19.45
C TYR A 319 12.50 12.14 20.71
N SER A 320 13.78 12.48 20.57
CA SER A 320 14.65 12.83 21.71
C SER A 320 14.14 14.05 22.45
N SER A 321 13.73 15.09 21.72
CA SER A 321 13.25 16.33 22.31
C SER A 321 11.85 16.21 22.96
N LEU A 322 11.00 15.32 22.45
CA LEU A 322 9.70 15.01 23.06
C LEU A 322 9.84 14.16 24.32
N THR A 323 10.61 13.07 24.25
CA THR A 323 10.66 12.04 25.30
C THR A 323 11.73 12.29 26.36
N GLY A 324 12.80 13.01 26.02
CA GLY A 324 13.99 13.17 26.85
C GLY A 324 14.97 11.99 26.78
N LEU A 325 14.68 10.99 25.94
CA LEU A 325 15.57 9.86 25.68
C LEU A 325 16.37 10.15 24.41
N GLU A 326 17.67 10.40 24.56
CA GLU A 326 18.53 10.64 23.41
C GLU A 326 18.63 9.37 22.53
N ILE A 327 18.40 9.57 21.23
CA ILE A 327 18.52 8.52 20.23
C ILE A 327 19.24 9.07 18.99
N SER A 328 20.09 8.25 18.38
CA SER A 328 20.75 8.56 17.11
C SER A 328 19.98 8.00 15.90
N PRO A 329 20.28 8.44 14.67
CA PRO A 329 19.77 7.80 13.45
C PRO A 329 20.10 6.30 13.34
N ASP A 330 21.24 5.86 13.86
CA ASP A 330 21.67 4.45 13.82
C ASP A 330 20.89 3.60 14.82
N ASP A 331 20.54 4.18 15.98
CA ASP A 331 19.64 3.54 16.93
C ASP A 331 18.24 3.33 16.31
N LEU A 332 17.76 4.26 15.47
CA LEU A 332 16.50 4.08 14.74
C LEU A 332 16.58 2.90 13.77
N ASP A 333 17.69 2.71 13.06
CA ASP A 333 17.87 1.54 12.19
C ASP A 333 17.81 0.25 12.99
N ARG A 334 18.49 0.19 14.15
CA ARG A 334 18.47 -0.99 15.03
C ARG A 334 17.08 -1.25 15.62
N ILE A 335 16.32 -0.21 15.95
CA ILE A 335 14.91 -0.35 16.38
C ILE A 335 14.05 -0.87 15.23
N GLY A 336 14.21 -0.32 14.02
CA GLY A 336 13.49 -0.76 12.84
C GLY A 336 13.77 -2.23 12.51
N GLU A 337 15.05 -2.65 12.57
CA GLU A 337 15.47 -4.04 12.37
C GLU A 337 14.86 -4.96 13.42
N ARG A 338 14.86 -4.55 14.71
CA ARG A 338 14.23 -5.30 15.79
C ARG A 338 12.73 -5.51 15.53
N ILE A 339 11.99 -4.46 15.20
CA ILE A 339 10.54 -4.54 14.97
C ILE A 339 10.26 -5.45 13.76
N TRP A 340 10.96 -5.21 12.65
CA TRP A 340 10.78 -6.00 11.43
C TRP A 340 11.08 -7.49 11.65
N THR A 341 12.18 -7.79 12.36
CA THR A 341 12.57 -9.17 12.67
C THR A 341 11.62 -9.82 13.67
N GLN A 342 11.07 -9.06 14.62
CA GLN A 342 10.07 -9.57 15.56
C GLN A 342 8.78 -9.98 14.85
N GLU A 343 8.29 -9.16 13.91
CA GLU A 343 7.15 -9.49 13.06
C GLU A 343 7.44 -10.72 12.19
N ARG A 344 8.64 -10.80 11.60
CA ARG A 344 9.09 -11.96 10.81
C ARG A 344 9.09 -13.23 11.65
N TYR A 345 9.63 -13.15 12.87
CA TYR A 345 9.66 -14.27 13.80
C TYR A 345 8.25 -14.69 14.23
N PHE A 346 7.34 -13.73 14.45
CA PHE A 346 5.93 -14.05 14.69
C PHE A 346 5.34 -14.87 13.53
N ASN A 347 5.59 -14.48 12.28
CA ASN A 347 5.12 -15.23 11.12
C ASN A 347 5.77 -16.62 11.02
N GLN A 348 7.06 -16.73 11.30
CA GLN A 348 7.76 -18.02 11.35
C GLN A 348 7.12 -18.98 12.36
N LEU A 349 6.75 -18.50 13.54
CA LEU A 349 6.02 -19.31 14.54
C LEU A 349 4.66 -19.81 14.03
N HIS A 350 4.11 -19.17 12.98
CA HIS A 350 2.87 -19.56 12.31
C HIS A 350 3.11 -20.27 10.97
N GLY A 351 4.34 -20.75 10.72
CA GLY A 351 4.67 -21.62 9.60
C GLY A 351 5.08 -20.92 8.30
N PHE A 352 5.29 -19.60 8.34
CA PHE A 352 5.83 -18.85 7.21
C PHE A 352 7.35 -19.06 7.09
N SER A 353 7.82 -19.17 5.85
CA SER A 353 9.23 -19.38 5.49
C SER A 353 9.50 -18.83 4.08
N ARG A 354 10.67 -19.10 3.53
CA ARG A 354 11.02 -18.74 2.14
C ARG A 354 9.97 -19.15 1.11
N LYS A 355 9.31 -20.31 1.28
CA LYS A 355 8.28 -20.79 0.34
C LYS A 355 7.11 -19.80 0.17
N ASP A 356 6.90 -18.93 1.15
CA ASP A 356 5.82 -17.94 1.19
C ASP A 356 6.29 -16.54 0.74
N ASP A 357 7.60 -16.35 0.55
CA ASP A 357 8.22 -15.16 -0.04
C ASP A 357 8.31 -15.31 -1.56
N SER A 358 7.16 -15.43 -2.20
CA SER A 358 7.04 -15.63 -3.64
C SER A 358 6.23 -14.52 -4.30
N LEU A 359 6.18 -14.54 -5.63
CA LEU A 359 5.30 -13.70 -6.44
C LEU A 359 4.35 -14.57 -7.29
N PRO A 360 3.17 -14.06 -7.68
CA PRO A 360 2.32 -14.71 -8.67
C PRO A 360 3.08 -15.04 -9.97
N ASN A 361 2.87 -16.25 -10.52
CA ASN A 361 3.59 -16.73 -11.70
C ASN A 361 3.45 -15.83 -12.93
N ARG A 362 2.29 -15.16 -13.07
CA ARG A 362 2.02 -14.16 -14.10
C ARG A 362 3.14 -13.13 -14.24
N PHE A 363 3.74 -12.66 -13.13
CA PHE A 363 4.81 -11.67 -13.20
C PHE A 363 6.12 -12.21 -13.79
N PHE A 364 6.37 -13.52 -13.68
CA PHE A 364 7.56 -14.17 -14.23
C PHE A 364 7.37 -14.64 -15.67
N GLU A 365 6.13 -14.92 -16.08
CA GLU A 365 5.82 -15.63 -17.33
C GLU A 365 5.17 -14.74 -18.39
N GLU A 366 4.40 -13.73 -17.98
CA GLU A 366 3.67 -12.84 -18.89
C GLU A 366 4.36 -11.47 -18.96
N ALA A 367 4.78 -11.07 -20.16
CA ALA A 367 5.42 -9.78 -20.38
C ALA A 367 4.46 -8.60 -20.14
N SER A 368 5.00 -7.48 -19.66
CA SER A 368 4.30 -6.19 -19.59
C SER A 368 4.01 -5.65 -20.99
N SER A 369 3.22 -4.58 -21.07
CA SER A 369 2.98 -3.86 -22.33
C SER A 369 4.26 -3.31 -22.98
N LYS A 370 5.34 -3.16 -22.19
CA LYS A 370 6.66 -2.72 -22.63
C LYS A 370 7.65 -3.87 -22.86
N GLY A 371 7.19 -5.12 -22.80
CA GLY A 371 8.02 -6.32 -23.04
C GLY A 371 8.83 -6.78 -21.84
N GLU A 372 8.59 -6.23 -20.66
CA GLU A 372 9.32 -6.56 -19.43
C GLU A 372 8.70 -7.77 -18.71
N VAL A 373 9.55 -8.68 -18.25
CA VAL A 373 9.17 -9.74 -17.29
C VAL A 373 9.92 -9.53 -15.97
N TYR A 374 9.39 -10.08 -14.88
CA TYR A 374 10.16 -10.21 -13.64
C TYR A 374 11.08 -11.42 -13.77
N ASP A 375 12.38 -11.23 -13.63
CA ASP A 375 13.34 -12.32 -13.85
C ASP A 375 13.39 -13.21 -12.61
N ARG A 376 12.95 -14.47 -12.76
CA ARG A 376 12.90 -15.44 -11.66
C ARG A 376 14.28 -15.73 -11.09
N GLY A 377 15.31 -15.83 -11.94
CA GLY A 377 16.68 -16.11 -11.48
C GLY A 377 17.24 -15.00 -10.61
N THR A 378 17.00 -13.74 -11.00
CA THR A 378 17.42 -12.55 -10.25
C THR A 378 16.60 -12.39 -8.98
N PHE A 379 15.29 -12.68 -9.02
CA PHE A 379 14.45 -12.71 -7.83
C PHE A 379 15.00 -13.64 -6.74
N GLU A 380 15.34 -14.89 -7.08
CA GLU A 380 15.88 -15.85 -6.12
C GLU A 380 17.23 -15.40 -5.54
N ARG A 381 18.11 -14.81 -6.37
CA ARG A 381 19.37 -14.23 -5.90
C ARG A 381 19.16 -13.04 -4.96
N MET A 382 18.18 -12.18 -5.26
CA MET A 382 17.83 -11.07 -4.39
C MET A 382 17.24 -11.54 -3.06
N LEU A 383 16.48 -12.64 -3.04
CA LEU A 383 16.00 -13.25 -1.80
C LEU A 383 17.16 -13.80 -0.95
N ASP A 384 18.14 -14.47 -1.60
CA ASP A 384 19.34 -14.96 -0.90
C ASP A 384 20.11 -13.81 -0.26
N GLU A 385 20.37 -12.75 -1.03
CA GLU A 385 21.05 -11.54 -0.55
C GLU A 385 20.24 -10.84 0.56
N TYR A 386 18.91 -10.80 0.43
CA TYR A 386 18.02 -10.21 1.42
C TYR A 386 18.11 -10.95 2.76
N TYR A 387 18.07 -12.29 2.75
CA TYR A 387 18.21 -13.08 3.98
C TYR A 387 19.60 -12.94 4.58
N GLU A 388 20.66 -12.94 3.77
CA GLU A 388 22.03 -12.71 4.25
C GLU A 388 22.16 -11.37 4.97
N LYS A 389 21.67 -10.28 4.36
CA LYS A 389 21.74 -8.92 4.93
C LYS A 389 20.90 -8.74 6.20
N HIS A 390 19.79 -9.49 6.34
CA HIS A 390 19.01 -9.55 7.57
C HIS A 390 19.58 -10.55 8.60
N ARG A 391 20.62 -11.31 8.25
CA ARG A 391 21.18 -12.39 9.08
C ARG A 391 20.14 -13.46 9.40
N TYR A 392 19.35 -13.81 8.40
CA TYR A 392 18.39 -14.91 8.42
C TYR A 392 19.00 -16.17 7.83
N ASN A 393 18.40 -17.31 8.11
CA ASN A 393 18.74 -18.57 7.46
C ASN A 393 18.30 -18.53 5.98
N SER A 394 18.90 -19.37 5.15
CA SER A 394 18.57 -19.46 3.72
C SER A 394 17.13 -19.93 3.45
N ASP A 395 16.49 -20.59 4.42
CA ASP A 395 15.06 -20.95 4.39
C ASP A 395 14.13 -19.80 4.81
N GLY A 396 14.68 -18.60 5.02
CA GLY A 396 13.95 -17.39 5.38
C GLY A 396 13.53 -17.32 6.86
N THR A 397 13.95 -18.26 7.70
CA THR A 397 13.71 -18.22 9.15
C THR A 397 14.75 -17.37 9.88
N VAL A 398 14.36 -16.79 11.01
CA VAL A 398 15.25 -16.01 11.87
C VAL A 398 15.98 -16.95 12.84
N PRO A 399 17.33 -16.98 12.85
CA PRO A 399 18.08 -17.78 13.79
C PRO A 399 18.04 -17.17 15.20
N GLU A 400 18.23 -18.02 16.21
CA GLU A 400 18.17 -17.64 17.62
C GLU A 400 19.21 -16.57 17.99
N GLU A 401 20.39 -16.62 17.38
CA GLU A 401 21.46 -15.63 17.56
C GLU A 401 20.98 -14.22 17.22
N THR A 402 20.38 -14.03 16.04
CA THR A 402 19.82 -12.75 15.59
C THR A 402 18.70 -12.28 16.52
N LEU A 403 17.85 -13.19 17.01
CA LEU A 403 16.78 -12.85 17.97
C LEU A 403 17.35 -12.35 19.32
N ARG A 404 18.37 -13.03 19.85
CA ARG A 404 19.05 -12.64 21.10
C ARG A 404 19.80 -11.32 20.94
N GLU A 405 20.52 -11.15 19.83
CA GLU A 405 21.27 -9.91 19.56
C GLU A 405 20.34 -8.70 19.46
N LEU A 406 19.16 -8.86 18.83
CA LEU A 406 18.16 -7.82 18.75
C LEU A 406 17.34 -7.69 20.05
N GLY A 407 17.50 -8.56 21.04
CA GLY A 407 16.76 -8.54 22.30
C GLY A 407 15.26 -8.86 22.14
N ILE A 408 14.92 -9.68 21.14
CA ILE A 408 13.55 -10.17 20.91
C ILE A 408 13.24 -11.35 21.84
N ILE A 409 14.26 -12.14 22.17
CA ILE A 409 14.23 -13.21 23.16
C ILE A 409 15.38 -13.02 24.17
N GLU A 410 15.22 -13.61 25.35
CA GLU A 410 16.23 -13.63 26.42
C GLU A 410 17.38 -14.55 26.08
#